data_AF-K7NPW2-F1
#
_entry.id   AF-K7NPW2-F1
#
_cell.length_a   1.000
_cell.length_b   1.000
_cell.length_c   1.000
_cell.angle_alpha   90.00
_cell.angle_beta   90.00
_cell.angle_gamma   90.00
#
_symmetry.space_group_name_H-M   'P 1'
#
loop_
_entity.id
_entity.type
_entity.pdbx_description
1 polymer ?
#
loop_
_entity_poly.entity_id
_entity_poly.type
_entity_poly.pdbx_seq_one_letter_code
_entity_poly.pdbx_strand_id
1 'polypeptide(L)' 'ITPSTKVLYFESISNPTLAVADIPSLSAIAHEKNVKVVVDNTFSPMIISPAKLGADVVIHSISKYISGGADV' A
#
# COMPACT_ATOMS: atom_id res chain seq x y z
N ILE A 1 -12.83 9.36 -6.77
CA ILE A 1 -11.76 10.30 -7.16
C ILE A 1 -12.39 11.58 -7.68
N THR A 2 -12.11 12.70 -7.01
CA THR A 2 -12.57 14.05 -7.34
C THR A 2 -11.43 14.87 -7.97
N PRO A 3 -11.69 16.05 -8.54
CA PRO A 3 -10.63 16.93 -9.09
C PRO A 3 -9.56 17.36 -8.07
N SER A 4 -9.91 17.38 -6.77
CA SER A 4 -8.98 17.72 -5.69
C SER A 4 -8.19 16.52 -5.15
N THR A 5 -8.53 15.28 -5.53
CA THR A 5 -7.83 14.09 -5.06
C THR A 5 -6.40 14.08 -5.60
N LYS A 6 -5.41 13.91 -4.72
CA LYS A 6 -3.98 13.83 -5.08
C LYS A 6 -3.34 12.49 -4.80
N VAL A 7 -3.88 11.75 -3.83
CA VAL A 7 -3.35 10.45 -3.39
C VAL A 7 -4.48 9.44 -3.21
N LEU A 8 -4.23 8.21 -3.62
CA LEU A 8 -4.96 7.01 -3.25
C LEU A 8 -4.07 6.22 -2.27
N TYR A 9 -4.54 6.05 -1.04
CA TYR A 9 -3.84 5.33 0.03
C TYR A 9 -4.61 4.08 0.43
N PHE A 10 -3.92 2.96 0.60
CA PHE A 10 -4.52 1.73 1.13
C PHE A 10 -3.46 0.74 1.66
N GLU A 11 -3.90 -0.23 2.45
CA GLU A 11 -3.07 -1.34 2.94
C GLU A 11 -3.07 -2.50 1.91
N SER A 12 -1.90 -3.09 1.69
CA SER A 12 -1.73 -4.31 0.87
C SER A 12 -2.58 -5.48 1.38
N ILE A 13 -2.59 -5.66 2.70
CA ILE A 13 -3.44 -6.58 3.46
C ILE A 13 -3.98 -5.77 4.64
N SER A 14 -5.30 -5.63 4.75
CA SER A 14 -5.91 -4.80 5.78
C SER A 14 -5.79 -5.41 7.18
N ASN A 15 -5.55 -4.58 8.18
CA ASN A 15 -5.64 -4.95 9.59
C ASN A 15 -6.98 -4.47 10.20
N PRO A 16 -7.80 -5.31 10.86
CA PRO A 16 -7.60 -6.73 11.21
C PRO A 16 -8.27 -7.73 10.25
N THR A 17 -9.00 -7.26 9.24
CA THR A 17 -9.87 -8.11 8.40
C THR A 17 -9.14 -8.95 7.36
N LEU A 18 -7.84 -8.69 7.15
CA LEU A 18 -6.96 -9.37 6.20
C LEU A 18 -7.45 -9.33 4.75
N ALA A 19 -8.22 -8.30 4.39
CA ALA A 19 -8.64 -8.09 3.02
C ALA A 19 -7.43 -7.70 2.17
N VAL A 20 -7.24 -8.41 1.05
CA VAL A 20 -6.13 -8.16 0.12
C VAL A 20 -6.58 -7.15 -0.92
N ALA A 21 -5.81 -6.07 -1.08
CA ALA A 21 -6.09 -5.06 -2.08
C ALA A 21 -5.57 -5.49 -3.47
N ASP A 22 -6.40 -5.29 -4.50
CA ASP A 22 -5.99 -5.45 -5.89
C ASP A 22 -5.17 -4.21 -6.33
N ILE A 23 -3.88 -4.22 -5.98
CA ILE A 23 -2.96 -3.11 -6.26
C ILE A 23 -2.90 -2.76 -7.76
N PRO A 24 -2.78 -3.71 -8.70
CA PRO A 24 -2.76 -3.39 -10.13
C PRO A 24 -4.01 -2.65 -10.60
N SER A 25 -5.20 -3.16 -10.28
CA SER A 25 -6.47 -2.55 -10.71
C SER A 25 -6.68 -1.18 -10.08
N LEU A 26 -6.39 -1.04 -8.78
CA LEU A 26 -6.49 0.24 -8.08
C LEU A 26 -5.50 1.28 -8.61
N SER A 27 -4.28 0.85 -8.94
CA SER A 27 -3.25 1.74 -9.47
C SER A 27 -3.61 2.25 -10.87
N ALA A 28 -4.14 1.39 -11.73
CA ALA A 28 -4.63 1.79 -13.06
C ALA A 28 -5.69 2.91 -12.95
N ILE A 29 -6.69 2.75 -12.10
CA ILE A 29 -7.76 3.74 -11.88
C ILE A 29 -7.20 5.08 -11.35
N ALA A 30 -6.20 5.02 -10.46
CA ALA A 30 -5.57 6.23 -9.91
C ALA A 30 -4.74 6.96 -10.96
N HIS A 31 -3.92 6.22 -11.71
CA HIS A 31 -3.02 6.77 -12.72
C HIS A 31 -3.75 7.39 -13.90
N GLU A 32 -4.89 6.84 -14.32
CA GLU A 32 -5.79 7.46 -15.31
C GLU A 32 -6.21 8.90 -14.92
N LYS A 33 -6.22 9.20 -13.63
CA LYS A 33 -6.63 10.49 -13.08
C LYS A 33 -5.48 11.31 -12.51
N ASN A 34 -4.23 10.93 -12.81
CA ASN A 34 -3.01 11.55 -12.29
C ASN A 34 -2.97 11.60 -10.75
N VAL A 35 -3.53 10.59 -10.09
CA VAL A 35 -3.50 10.40 -8.63
C VAL A 35 -2.35 9.47 -8.26
N LYS A 36 -1.56 9.85 -7.24
CA LYS A 36 -0.45 9.02 -6.73
C LYS A 36 -0.96 7.86 -5.87
N VAL A 37 -0.33 6.71 -5.99
CA VAL A 37 -0.68 5.50 -5.24
C VAL A 37 0.32 5.28 -4.11
N VAL A 38 -0.18 5.26 -2.87
CA VAL A 38 0.61 4.97 -1.67
C VAL A 38 0.07 3.69 -1.06
N VAL A 39 0.94 2.68 -0.90
CA VAL A 39 0.55 1.39 -0.33
C VAL A 39 1.28 1.15 0.98
N ASP A 40 0.52 0.90 2.04
CA ASP A 40 1.06 0.38 3.29
C ASP A 40 1.26 -1.14 3.18
N ASN A 41 2.52 -1.56 3.28
CA ASN A 41 2.97 -2.93 3.15
C ASN A 41 3.47 -3.49 4.48
N THR A 42 2.98 -2.95 5.61
CA THR A 42 3.36 -3.35 6.96
C THR A 42 3.11 -4.83 7.24
N PHE A 43 1.96 -5.37 6.80
CA PHE A 43 1.56 -6.75 7.11
C PHE A 43 2.12 -7.81 6.13
N SER A 44 2.72 -7.38 5.02
CA SER A 44 3.18 -8.30 3.98
C SER A 44 4.55 -7.97 3.36
N PRO A 45 5.54 -7.44 4.13
CA PRO A 45 6.78 -6.88 3.59
C PRO A 45 7.64 -7.86 2.78
N MET A 46 7.49 -9.16 3.00
CA MET A 46 8.23 -10.22 2.30
C MET A 46 7.36 -11.02 1.32
N ILE A 47 6.05 -10.74 1.26
CA ILE A 47 5.07 -11.52 0.50
C ILE A 47 4.63 -10.73 -0.73
N ILE A 48 4.35 -9.43 -0.56
CA ILE A 48 3.87 -8.55 -1.61
C ILE A 48 4.92 -7.49 -1.87
N SER A 49 5.19 -7.19 -3.15
CA SER A 49 6.05 -6.09 -3.57
C SER A 49 5.21 -5.02 -4.29
N PRO A 50 4.51 -4.09 -3.57
CA PRO A 50 3.58 -3.15 -4.19
C PRO A 50 4.21 -2.25 -5.27
N ALA A 51 5.49 -1.92 -5.12
CA ALA A 51 6.24 -1.16 -6.13
C ALA A 51 6.25 -1.85 -7.50
N LYS A 52 6.22 -3.19 -7.55
CA LYS A 52 6.14 -3.96 -8.81
C LYS A 52 4.71 -4.06 -9.36
N LEU A 53 3.72 -3.66 -8.56
CA LEU A 53 2.29 -3.81 -8.85
C LEU A 53 1.60 -2.48 -9.15
N GLY A 54 2.33 -1.36 -9.13
CA GLY A 54 1.82 -0.03 -9.51
C GLY A 54 1.83 1.02 -8.40
N ALA A 55 2.31 0.70 -7.19
CA ALA A 55 2.46 1.70 -6.14
C ALA A 55 3.57 2.71 -6.49
N ASP A 56 3.29 4.00 -6.32
CA ASP A 56 4.29 5.07 -6.43
C ASP A 56 5.15 5.16 -5.16
N VAL A 57 4.55 4.91 -3.99
CA VAL A 57 5.20 4.93 -2.68
C VAL A 57 4.78 3.70 -1.89
N VAL A 58 5.75 3.06 -1.23
CA VAL A 58 5.50 1.95 -0.31
C VAL A 58 5.90 2.37 1.09
N ILE A 59 4.99 2.16 2.05
CA ILE A 59 5.20 2.47 3.46
C ILE A 59 5.28 1.17 4.26
N HIS A 60 6.12 1.16 5.28
CA HIS A 60 6.21 0.06 6.23
C HIS A 60 6.31 0.60 7.66
N SER A 61 5.58 -0.01 8.59
CA SER A 61 5.84 0.13 10.01
C SER A 61 7.01 -0.77 10.42
N ILE A 62 8.15 -0.16 10.72
CA ILE A 62 9.38 -0.88 11.06
C ILE A 62 9.23 -1.69 12.35
N SER A 63 8.50 -1.16 13.34
CA SER A 63 8.27 -1.81 14.65
C SER A 63 7.53 -3.15 14.60
N LYS A 64 6.99 -3.52 13.43
CA LYS A 64 6.23 -4.76 13.23
C LYS A 64 7.13 -5.87 12.68
N TYR A 65 6.73 -6.48 11.56
CA TYR A 65 7.41 -7.63 10.97
C TYR A 65 8.86 -7.35 10.53
N ILE A 66 9.25 -6.09 10.38
CA ILE A 66 10.63 -5.73 10.00
C ILE A 66 11.57 -5.82 11.21
N SER A 67 11.25 -5.18 12.35
CA SER A 67 12.07 -5.32 13.56
C SER A 67 11.89 -6.70 14.19
N GLY A 68 10.64 -7.20 14.23
CA GLY A 68 10.29 -8.51 14.79
C GLY A 68 10.38 -8.61 16.32
N GLY A 69 11.19 -7.76 16.97
CA GLY A 69 11.47 -7.79 18.40
C GLY A 69 10.59 -6.88 19.29
N ALA A 70 9.72 -6.06 18.69
CA ALA A 70 8.93 -5.04 19.41
C ALA A 70 9.79 -4.08 20.28
N ASP A 71 11.01 -3.83 19.84
CA ASP A 71 12.08 -3.07 20.48
C ASP A 71 12.37 -1.71 19.80
N VAL A 72 11.60 -1.40 18.76
CA VAL A 72 11.67 -0.20 17.90
C VAL A 72 10.31 0.47 17.84
#